data_AF-A0A1D1W1S1-F1
#
_entry.id   AF-A0A1D1W1S1-F1
#
_cell.length_a   1.000
_cell.length_b   1.000
_cell.length_c   1.000
_cell.angle_alpha   90.00
_cell.angle_beta   90.00
_cell.angle_gamma   90.00
#
_symmetry.space_group_name_H-M   'P 1'
#
loop_
_entity.id
_entity.type
_entity.pdbx_description
1 polymer ?
#
loop_
_entity_poly.entity_id
_entity_poly.type
_entity_poly.pdbx_seq_one_letter_code
_entity_poly.pdbx_strand_id
1 'polypeptide(L)'
;MKKVDWGWQGKAKTLQERGDYLLKNYPIPADITFEFADDDARVVDEGAVPVKKTIAAHKFILALGSEVFHAMFYGPAADAALARVPIPKYS
;
A
#
# COMPACT_ATOMS: atom_id res chain seq x y z
N MET A 1 21.96 16.27 18.18
CA MET A 1 21.22 15.09 17.66
C MET A 1 19.80 15.14 18.18
N LYS A 2 18.77 15.19 17.32
CA LYS A 2 17.38 15.04 17.78
C LYS A 2 17.22 13.63 18.35
N LYS A 3 16.67 13.50 19.55
CA LYS A 3 16.29 12.19 20.11
C LYS A 3 15.22 11.60 19.20
N VAL A 4 15.60 10.61 18.41
CA VAL A 4 14.64 9.79 17.66
C VAL A 4 14.09 8.79 18.66
N ASP A 5 12.83 8.98 19.06
CA ASP A 5 12.12 7.97 19.86
C ASP A 5 11.70 6.83 18.94
N TRP A 6 12.56 5.82 18.83
CA TRP A 6 12.24 4.56 18.14
C TRP A 6 11.24 3.69 18.91
N GLY A 7 10.75 4.14 20.07
CA GLY A 7 10.00 3.39 21.08
C GLY A 7 8.66 2.79 20.65
N TRP A 8 8.26 2.95 19.39
CA TRP A 8 7.13 2.22 18.82
C TRP A 8 7.42 0.72 18.68
N GLN A 9 8.66 0.31 18.40
CA GLN A 9 9.00 -1.12 18.27
C GLN A 9 8.80 -1.90 19.58
N GLY A 10 8.99 -1.24 20.73
CA GLY A 10 8.70 -1.79 22.05
C GLY A 10 7.22 -1.75 22.42
N LYS A 11 6.43 -0.84 21.82
CA LYS A 11 4.98 -0.69 22.04
C LYS A 11 4.16 -1.62 21.15
N ALA A 12 4.58 -1.83 19.91
CA ALA A 12 3.96 -2.73 18.94
C ALA A 12 4.49 -4.16 19.14
N LYS A 13 3.71 -4.96 19.87
CA LYS A 13 4.07 -6.31 20.32
C LYS A 13 3.83 -7.37 19.24
N THR A 14 2.91 -7.12 18.31
CA THR A 14 2.59 -8.07 17.22
C THR A 14 3.11 -7.62 15.87
N LEU A 15 3.29 -8.55 14.94
CA LEU A 15 3.65 -8.22 13.55
C LEU A 15 2.60 -7.33 12.87
N GLN A 16 1.33 -7.52 13.22
CA GLN A 16 0.23 -6.70 12.71
C GLN A 16 0.30 -5.27 13.22
N GLU A 17 0.50 -5.06 14.53
CA GLU A 17 0.68 -3.73 15.13
C GLU A 17 1.90 -3.02 14.55
N ARG A 18 2.98 -3.76 14.29
CA ARG A 18 4.18 -3.23 13.65
C ARG A 18 3.90 -2.83 12.21
N GLY A 19 3.25 -3.68 11.43
CA GLY A 19 2.86 -3.38 10.05
C GLY A 19 1.94 -2.16 9.96
N ASP A 20 0.95 -2.06 10.85
CA ASP A 20 0.05 -0.91 10.97
C ASP A 20 0.80 0.39 11.30
N TYR A 21 1.75 0.33 12.24
CA TYR A 21 2.60 1.48 12.56
C TYR A 21 3.46 1.92 11.37
N LEU A 22 4.09 0.96 10.68
CA LEU A 22 4.91 1.21 9.49
C LEU A 22 4.10 1.84 8.37
N LEU A 23 2.85 1.40 8.19
CA LEU A 23 1.96 1.94 7.18
C LEU A 23 1.47 3.36 7.52
N LYS A 24 1.03 3.59 8.76
CA LYS A 24 0.44 4.88 9.16
C LYS A 24 1.45 6.02 9.26
N ASN A 25 2.64 5.72 9.76
CA ASN A 25 3.66 6.74 10.03
C ASN A 25 4.70 6.83 8.92
N TYR A 26 4.65 5.94 7.92
CA TYR A 26 5.60 5.83 6.82
C TYR A 26 7.10 5.96 7.21
N PRO A 27 7.59 5.39 8.33
CA PRO A 27 9.03 5.37 8.61
C PRO A 27 9.81 4.52 7.59
N ILE A 28 9.11 3.61 6.90
CA ILE A 28 9.60 2.85 5.74
C ILE A 28 8.68 3.20 4.57
N PRO A 29 9.21 3.70 3.44
CA PRO A 29 8.41 4.02 2.27
C PRO A 29 7.62 2.81 1.77
N ALA A 30 6.38 3.05 1.35
CA ALA A 30 5.60 2.05 0.64
C ALA A 30 6.27 1.71 -0.71
N ASP A 31 6.28 0.43 -1.06
CA ASP A 31 6.87 -0.10 -2.30
C ASP A 31 5.80 -0.56 -3.30
N ILE A 32 4.51 -0.39 -2.96
CA ILE A 32 3.38 -0.64 -3.85
C ILE A 32 2.22 0.31 -3.56
N THR A 33 1.53 0.75 -4.61
CA THR A 33 0.30 1.55 -4.52
C THR A 33 -0.82 0.92 -5.34
N PHE A 34 -1.96 0.68 -4.72
CA PHE A 34 -3.19 0.28 -5.41
C PHE A 34 -3.96 1.53 -5.84
N GLU A 35 -4.34 1.58 -7.11
CA GLU A 35 -5.12 2.68 -7.68
C GLU A 35 -6.53 2.17 -8.00
N PHE A 36 -7.54 2.89 -7.51
CA PHE A 36 -8.94 2.56 -7.74
C PHE A 36 -9.52 3.57 -8.73
N ALA A 37 -10.29 3.07 -9.69
CA ALA A 37 -11.19 3.91 -10.45
C ALA A 37 -12.32 4.34 -9.51
N ASP A 38 -12.59 5.64 -9.43
CA ASP A 38 -13.78 6.14 -8.76
C ASP A 38 -14.90 6.17 -9.80
N ASP A 39 -15.80 5.19 -9.72
CA ASP A 39 -16.96 5.09 -10.62
C ASP A 39 -17.98 6.23 -10.36
N ASP A 40 -17.93 6.85 -9.18
CA ASP A 40 -18.80 7.96 -8.75
C ASP A 40 -18.15 9.35 -8.91
N ALA A 41 -16.93 9.41 -9.44
CA ALA A 41 -16.30 10.67 -9.82
C ALA A 41 -17.09 11.26 -10.99
N ARG A 42 -18.17 11.98 -10.67
CA ARG A 42 -18.83 12.92 -11.58
C ARG A 42 -17.72 13.75 -12.20
N VAL A 43 -17.59 13.63 -13.51
CA VAL A 43 -16.77 14.55 -14.31
C VAL A 43 -17.38 15.92 -14.08
N VAL A 44 -16.85 16.68 -13.12
CA VAL A 44 -17.40 18.00 -12.74
C VAL A 44 -16.99 19.05 -13.77
N ASP A 45 -15.98 18.75 -14.60
CA ASP A 45 -15.53 19.57 -15.72
C ASP A 45 -14.97 18.67 -16.85
N GLU A 46 -15.29 18.99 -18.11
CA GLU A 46 -14.72 18.38 -19.33
C GLU A 46 -13.21 18.68 -19.43
N GLY A 47 -12.41 17.99 -18.61
CA GLY A 47 -10.97 18.20 -18.49
C GLY A 47 -10.37 17.78 -17.15
N ALA A 48 -11.20 17.46 -16.14
CA ALA A 48 -10.72 16.98 -14.85
C ALA A 48 -10.30 15.51 -14.92
N VAL A 49 -9.06 15.22 -14.52
CA VAL A 49 -8.55 13.85 -14.37
C VAL A 49 -9.40 13.15 -13.30
N PRO A 50 -9.97 11.96 -13.57
CA PRO A 50 -10.80 11.25 -12.60
C PRO A 50 -10.03 11.05 -11.29
N VAL A 51 -10.69 11.32 -10.16
CA VAL A 51 -10.08 11.23 -8.82
C VAL A 51 -9.74 9.77 -8.55
N LYS A 52 -8.48 9.39 -8.74
CA LYS A 52 -8.00 8.06 -8.39
C LYS A 52 -7.84 7.97 -6.89
N LYS A 53 -8.68 7.18 -6.21
CA LYS A 53 -8.39 6.78 -4.83
C LYS A 53 -7.16 5.88 -4.84
N THR A 54 -6.24 6.07 -3.89
CA THR A 54 -5.01 5.28 -3.81
C THR A 54 -4.81 4.69 -2.42
N ILE A 55 -4.25 3.49 -2.36
CA ILE A 55 -3.83 2.83 -1.12
C ILE A 55 -2.38 2.41 -1.28
N ALA A 56 -1.49 3.08 -0.56
CA ALA A 56 -0.09 2.67 -0.44
C ALA A 56 0.04 1.49 0.53
N ALA A 57 1.00 0.60 0.32
CA ALA A 57 1.24 -0.57 1.16
C ALA A 57 2.69 -1.08 1.05
N HIS A 58 3.01 -2.12 1.83
CA HIS A 58 4.28 -2.83 1.76
C HIS A 58 4.08 -4.25 1.20
N LYS A 59 4.73 -4.59 0.08
CA LYS A 59 4.65 -5.91 -0.58
C LYS A 59 4.92 -7.05 0.40
N PHE A 60 5.94 -6.88 1.24
CA PHE A 60 6.32 -7.88 2.25
C PHE A 60 5.19 -8.18 3.24
N ILE A 61 4.54 -7.14 3.78
CA ILE A 61 3.45 -7.31 4.75
C ILE A 61 2.24 -7.98 4.08
N LEU A 62 1.93 -7.62 2.83
CA LEU A 62 0.84 -8.23 2.06
C LEU A 62 1.10 -9.70 1.75
N ALA A 63 2.32 -10.05 1.33
CA ALA A 63 2.72 -11.42 1.02
C ALA A 63 2.72 -12.31 2.27
N LEU A 64 3.09 -11.78 3.44
CA LEU A 64 2.97 -12.51 4.71
C LEU A 64 1.51 -12.87 5.04
N GLY A 65 0.55 -12.05 4.62
CA GLY A 65 -0.87 -12.23 4.92
C GLY A 65 -1.69 -12.93 3.82
N SER A 66 -1.12 -13.18 2.64
CA SER A 66 -1.88 -13.73 1.50
C SER A 66 -0.97 -14.40 0.46
N GLU A 67 -1.32 -15.64 0.11
CA GLU A 67 -0.65 -16.38 -0.98
C GLU A 67 -0.83 -15.71 -2.35
N VAL A 68 -1.94 -14.99 -2.57
CA VAL A 68 -2.16 -14.23 -3.81
C VAL A 68 -1.13 -13.11 -3.93
N PHE A 69 -0.92 -12.33 -2.87
CA PHE A 69 0.10 -11.29 -2.86
C PHE A 69 1.52 -11.86 -2.90
N HIS A 70 1.75 -13.02 -2.30
CA HIS A 70 3.03 -13.71 -2.44
C HIS A 70 3.30 -14.08 -3.92
N ALA A 71 2.35 -14.74 -4.59
CA ALA A 71 2.47 -15.08 -6.00
C ALA A 71 2.64 -13.84 -6.90
N MET A 72 1.91 -12.76 -6.59
CA MET A 72 1.95 -11.51 -7.33
C MET A 72 3.31 -10.79 -7.24
N PHE A 73 3.93 -10.75 -6.05
CA PHE A 73 5.14 -9.96 -5.81
C PHE A 73 6.44 -10.76 -5.80
N TYR A 74 6.36 -12.06 -5.50
CA TYR A 74 7.53 -12.93 -5.32
C TYR A 74 7.41 -14.28 -6.05
N GLY A 75 6.33 -14.50 -6.80
CA GLY A 75 6.15 -15.71 -7.60
C GLY A 75 7.04 -15.75 -8.85
N PRO A 76 7.07 -16.89 -9.57
CA PRO A 76 7.93 -17.07 -10.75
C PRO A 76 7.67 -16.06 -11.89
N ALA A 77 6.46 -15.51 -11.96
CA ALA A 77 6.04 -14.53 -12.96
C ALA A 77 5.93 -13.10 -12.40
N ALA A 78 6.44 -12.85 -11.19
CA ALA A 78 6.35 -11.54 -10.56
C ALA A 78 7.22 -10.51 -11.29
N ASP A 79 6.66 -9.31 -11.48
CA ASP A 79 7.41 -8.16 -11.97
C ASP A 79 8.05 -7.42 -10.79
N ALA A 80 9.39 -7.44 -10.73
CA ALA A 80 10.17 -6.77 -9.70
C ALA A 80 9.98 -5.24 -9.72
N ALA A 81 9.69 -4.65 -10.89
CA ALA A 81 9.48 -3.22 -11.06
C ALA A 81 8.03 -2.77 -10.77
N LEU A 82 7.14 -3.71 -10.45
CA LEU A 82 5.73 -3.40 -10.19
C LEU A 82 5.59 -2.47 -8.97
N ALA A 83 5.25 -1.21 -9.22
CA ALA A 83 5.08 -0.20 -8.18
C ALA A 83 3.61 0.26 -8.02
N ARG A 84 2.77 0.00 -9.02
CA ARG A 84 1.38 0.47 -9.07
C ARG A 84 0.49 -0.62 -9.62
N VAL A 85 -0.65 -0.87 -8.98
CA VAL A 85 -1.63 -1.88 -9.39
C VAL A 85 -2.98 -1.21 -9.56
N PRO A 86 -3.52 -1.13 -10.79
CA PRO A 86 -4.90 -0.69 -10.99
C PRO A 86 -5.88 -1.78 -10.53
N ILE A 87 -6.86 -1.40 -9.73
CA ILE A 87 -7.97 -2.25 -9.29
C ILE A 87 -9.23 -1.81 -10.03
N PRO A 88 -9.62 -2.50 -11.12
CA PRO A 88 -10.57 -1.96 -12.08
C PRO A 88 -12.05 -2.01 -11.67
N LYS A 89 -12.42 -2.55 -10.50
CA LYS A 89 -13.80 -2.56 -9.96
C LYS A 89 -13.77 -2.72 -8.44
N TYR A 90 -14.00 -1.65 -7.69
CA TYR A 90 -14.26 -1.72 -6.25
C TYR A 90 -15.64 -1.09 -6.01
N SER A 91 -16.68 -1.81 -6.42
CA SER A 91 -18.09 -1.46 -6.18
C SER A 91 -18.57 -2.01 -4.85
#